data_AF-A0A4Z0PY53-F1
#
_entry.id   AF-A0A4Z0PY53-F1
#
_cell.length_a   1.000
_cell.length_b   1.000
_cell.length_c   1.000
_cell.angle_alpha   90.00
_cell.angle_beta   90.00
_cell.angle_gamma   90.00
#
_symmetry.space_group_name_H-M   'P 1'
#
loop_
_entity.id
_entity.type
_entity.pdbx_description
1 polymer ?
#
loop_
_entity_poly.entity_id
_entity_poly.type
_entity_poly.pdbx_seq_one_letter_code
_entity_poly.pdbx_strand_id
1 'polypeptide(L)'
;MQLISKSAFAAAVAQLIDTTIEAVKAGVGTGSIFTLHLRAPTGEVCYLMVYCSWKLLRAGAIACTWQDPEEDLAAALSVHQGETLVGARLESGGDLVLLLATGAELKLFVDGQALDEPAEESYSSDYFLEQAVDTFVSLRGAFYLAKTEPSADNNV
;
A
#
# COMPACT_ATOMS: atom_id res chain seq x y z
N MET A 1 3.91 6.00 -13.98
CA MET A 1 4.49 5.89 -12.63
C MET A 1 5.86 6.53 -12.61
N GLN A 2 6.20 7.27 -11.55
CA GLN A 2 7.51 7.91 -11.37
C GLN A 2 8.25 7.27 -10.20
N LEU A 3 9.52 6.90 -10.39
CA LEU A 3 10.41 6.48 -9.29
C LEU A 3 10.67 7.68 -8.37
N ILE A 4 10.52 7.48 -7.06
CA ILE A 4 10.78 8.51 -6.06
C ILE A 4 11.81 8.05 -5.03
N SER A 5 12.50 9.01 -4.41
CA SER A 5 13.48 8.68 -3.37
C SER A 5 12.80 8.09 -2.14
N LYS A 6 13.56 7.33 -1.33
CA LYS A 6 13.10 6.84 -0.01
C LYS A 6 12.57 7.97 0.88
N SER A 7 13.21 9.14 0.86
CA SER A 7 12.77 10.30 1.64
C SER A 7 11.46 10.91 1.12
N ALA A 8 11.28 10.98 -0.20
CA ALA A 8 10.04 11.46 -0.81
C ALA A 8 8.88 10.49 -0.52
N PHE A 9 9.14 9.18 -0.62
CA PHE A 9 8.16 8.16 -0.26
C PHE A 9 7.79 8.21 1.23
N ALA A 10 8.79 8.34 2.13
CA ALA A 10 8.54 8.51 3.55
C ALA A 10 7.65 9.71 3.85
N ALA A 11 7.94 10.85 3.23
CA ALA A 11 7.16 12.08 3.40
C ALA A 11 5.73 11.90 2.90
N ALA A 12 5.54 11.23 1.76
CA ALA A 12 4.23 11.00 1.19
C ALA A 12 3.40 10.00 2.03
N VAL A 13 4.03 8.93 2.51
CA VAL A 13 3.36 7.96 3.37
C VAL A 13 3.02 8.55 4.74
N ALA A 14 3.81 9.50 5.24
CA ALA A 14 3.45 10.25 6.45
C ALA A 14 2.17 11.09 6.27
N GLN A 15 1.80 11.47 5.05
CA GLN A 15 0.52 12.15 4.77
C GLN A 15 -0.69 11.21 4.85
N LEU A 16 -0.46 9.89 4.90
CA LEU A 16 -1.52 8.90 5.08
C LEU A 16 -1.95 8.78 6.54
N ILE A 17 -1.23 9.40 7.49
CA ILE A 17 -1.64 9.42 8.90
C ILE A 17 -3.01 10.11 9.01
N ASP A 18 -3.86 9.59 9.89
CA ASP A 18 -5.27 9.94 10.08
C ASP A 18 -6.20 9.56 8.90
N THR A 19 -5.71 8.81 7.91
CA THR A 19 -6.58 8.20 6.90
C THR A 19 -7.31 6.97 7.46
N THR A 20 -8.51 6.71 6.94
CA THR A 20 -9.31 5.51 7.27
C THR A 20 -9.20 4.48 6.15
N ILE A 21 -9.02 3.21 6.50
CA ILE A 21 -9.06 2.09 5.56
C ILE A 21 -10.50 1.85 5.13
N GLU A 22 -10.85 2.23 3.90
CA GLU A 22 -12.19 2.00 3.35
C GLU A 22 -12.38 0.59 2.81
N ALA A 23 -11.32 0.01 2.26
CA ALA A 23 -11.32 -1.32 1.69
C ALA A 23 -9.92 -1.90 1.66
N VAL A 24 -9.83 -3.22 1.76
CA VAL A 24 -8.62 -3.97 1.44
C VAL A 24 -8.97 -5.02 0.40
N LYS A 25 -8.13 -5.14 -0.63
CA LYS A 25 -8.29 -6.15 -1.68
C LYS A 25 -6.98 -6.87 -1.89
N ALA A 26 -6.98 -8.19 -1.72
CA ALA A 26 -5.89 -9.05 -2.20
C ALA A 26 -6.07 -9.25 -3.72
N GLY A 27 -4.96 -9.28 -4.46
CA GLY A 27 -4.94 -9.61 -5.88
C GLY A 27 -5.22 -11.10 -6.11
N VAL A 28 -5.75 -11.42 -7.30
CA VAL A 28 -6.17 -12.78 -7.65
C VAL A 28 -4.96 -13.71 -7.77
N GLY A 29 -5.02 -14.88 -7.12
CA GLY A 29 -4.19 -16.06 -7.43
C GLY A 29 -2.94 -16.25 -6.57
N THR A 30 -2.34 -15.16 -6.07
CA THR A 30 -1.29 -15.24 -5.05
C THR A 30 -1.48 -14.01 -4.16
N GLY A 31 -1.46 -14.18 -2.83
CA GLY A 31 -1.46 -13.10 -1.85
C GLY A 31 -0.35 -12.04 -1.99
N SER A 32 0.43 -12.15 -3.06
CA SER A 32 1.57 -11.35 -3.42
C SER A 32 1.28 -9.89 -3.64
N ILE A 33 0.02 -9.54 -3.92
CA ILE A 33 -0.40 -8.17 -4.15
C ILE A 33 -1.61 -7.89 -3.27
N PHE A 34 -1.63 -6.77 -2.57
CA PHE A 34 -2.87 -6.22 -2.04
C PHE A 34 -2.88 -4.70 -2.11
N THR A 35 -4.07 -4.13 -2.07
CA THR A 35 -4.29 -2.69 -2.12
C THR A 35 -5.06 -2.26 -0.89
N LEU A 36 -4.60 -1.20 -0.24
CA LEU A 36 -5.35 -0.44 0.76
C LEU A 36 -6.00 0.76 0.10
N HIS A 37 -7.30 0.90 0.31
CA HIS A 37 -8.07 2.09 -0.03
C HIS A 37 -8.13 2.98 1.20
N LEU A 38 -7.52 4.15 1.13
CA LEU A 38 -7.37 5.06 2.25
C LEU A 38 -8.13 6.35 1.95
N ARG A 39 -9.00 6.77 2.87
CA ARG A 39 -9.66 8.08 2.79
C ARG A 39 -9.08 9.02 3.83
N ALA A 40 -8.54 10.15 3.36
CA ALA A 40 -8.05 11.22 4.22
C ALA A 40 -9.22 11.96 4.91
N PRO A 41 -8.97 12.65 6.04
CA PRO A 41 -9.97 13.49 6.69
C PRO A 41 -10.53 14.60 5.79
N THR A 42 -9.74 15.03 4.79
CA THR A 42 -10.14 15.98 3.74
C THR A 42 -11.15 15.40 2.75
N GLY A 43 -11.35 14.08 2.76
CA GLY A 43 -12.21 13.32 1.84
C GLY A 43 -11.48 12.74 0.64
N GLU A 44 -10.21 13.12 0.41
CA GLU A 44 -9.36 12.61 -0.67
C GLU A 44 -9.10 11.11 -0.51
N VAL A 45 -9.03 10.41 -1.64
CA VAL A 45 -8.76 8.97 -1.67
C VAL A 45 -7.34 8.73 -2.16
N CYS A 46 -6.60 7.93 -1.42
CA CYS A 46 -5.27 7.46 -1.73
C CYS A 46 -5.27 5.94 -1.80
N TYR A 47 -4.47 5.39 -2.73
CA TYR A 47 -4.21 3.95 -2.78
C TYR A 47 -2.79 3.65 -2.36
N LEU A 48 -2.63 2.67 -1.49
CA LEU A 48 -1.36 2.01 -1.26
C LEU A 48 -1.44 0.62 -1.85
N MET A 49 -0.71 0.41 -2.94
CA MET A 49 -0.57 -0.89 -3.56
C MET A 49 0.75 -1.51 -3.13
N VAL A 50 0.67 -2.73 -2.62
CA VAL A 50 1.79 -3.45 -2.07
C VAL A 50 2.01 -4.69 -2.90
N TYR A 51 3.24 -4.85 -3.39
CA TYR A 51 3.73 -6.08 -3.99
C TYR A 51 4.61 -6.82 -2.99
N CYS A 52 4.80 -8.12 -3.18
CA CYS A 52 5.73 -8.92 -2.41
C CYS A 52 7.06 -8.20 -2.16
N SER A 53 7.65 -8.30 -0.97
CA SER A 53 7.23 -9.11 0.20
C SER A 53 6.54 -8.26 1.28
N TRP A 54 5.54 -8.80 1.98
CA TRP A 54 4.89 -8.11 3.11
C TRP A 54 4.42 -9.08 4.20
N LYS A 55 4.18 -8.57 5.42
CA LYS A 55 3.54 -9.29 6.52
C LYS A 55 2.69 -8.37 7.38
N LEU A 56 1.62 -8.91 7.93
CA LEU A 56 0.82 -8.27 8.98
C LEU A 56 1.30 -8.79 10.33
N LEU A 57 1.57 -7.86 11.26
CA LEU A 57 1.88 -8.17 12.64
C LEU A 57 0.74 -7.75 13.55
N ARG A 58 0.44 -8.58 14.56
CA ARG A 58 -0.50 -8.27 15.63
C ARG A 58 0.14 -8.61 16.96
N ALA A 59 0.21 -7.62 17.85
CA ALA A 59 0.89 -7.77 19.14
C ALA A 59 2.32 -8.37 19.02
N GLY A 60 3.06 -7.98 17.97
CA GLY A 60 4.42 -8.43 17.70
C GLY A 60 4.55 -9.83 17.06
N ALA A 61 3.46 -10.58 16.91
CA ALA A 61 3.45 -11.87 16.21
C ALA A 61 3.02 -11.70 14.75
N ILE A 62 3.50 -12.58 13.86
CA ILE A 62 3.05 -12.62 12.46
C ILE A 62 1.62 -13.16 12.44
N ALA A 63 0.68 -12.32 12.00
CA ALA A 63 -0.71 -12.69 11.83
C ALA A 63 -0.92 -13.36 10.46
N CYS A 64 -0.34 -12.77 9.40
CA CYS A 64 -0.30 -13.36 8.06
C CYS A 64 0.87 -12.79 7.24
N THR A 65 1.19 -13.46 6.13
CA THR A 65 2.22 -13.07 5.16
C THR A 65 1.72 -13.24 3.73
N TRP A 66 2.41 -12.61 2.78
CA TRP A 66 2.13 -12.75 1.35
C TRP A 66 2.10 -14.20 0.82
N GLN A 67 2.69 -15.15 1.54
CA GLN A 67 2.74 -16.57 1.17
C GLN A 67 1.51 -17.36 1.63
N ASP A 68 0.66 -16.79 2.47
CA ASP A 68 -0.55 -17.48 2.94
C ASP A 68 -1.61 -17.53 1.82
N PRO A 69 -2.59 -18.46 1.93
CA PRO A 69 -3.71 -18.53 0.98
C PRO A 69 -4.48 -17.21 0.86
N GLU A 70 -5.01 -16.93 -0.34
CA GLU A 70 -5.74 -15.69 -0.64
C GLU A 70 -6.92 -15.44 0.32
N GLU A 71 -7.64 -16.51 0.68
CA GLU A 71 -8.79 -16.45 1.61
C GLU A 71 -8.37 -16.04 3.03
N ASP A 72 -7.23 -16.55 3.51
CA ASP A 72 -6.69 -16.21 4.83
C ASP A 72 -6.21 -14.76 4.87
N LEU A 73 -5.61 -14.29 3.76
CA LEU A 73 -5.17 -12.91 3.63
C LEU A 73 -6.34 -11.94 3.55
N ALA A 74 -7.36 -12.24 2.76
CA ALA A 74 -8.56 -11.44 2.67
C ALA A 74 -9.26 -11.35 4.03
N ALA A 75 -9.37 -12.46 4.76
CA ALA A 75 -9.91 -12.48 6.12
C ALA A 75 -9.07 -11.63 7.08
N ALA A 76 -7.75 -11.84 7.11
CA ALA A 76 -6.84 -11.11 8.00
C ALA A 76 -6.78 -9.61 7.72
N LEU A 77 -7.01 -9.18 6.48
CA LEU A 77 -6.99 -7.77 6.09
C LEU A 77 -8.35 -7.08 6.25
N SER A 78 -9.46 -7.79 5.98
CA SER A 78 -10.82 -7.22 6.05
C SER A 78 -11.22 -6.77 7.45
N VAL A 79 -10.67 -7.39 8.51
CA VAL A 79 -10.92 -6.96 9.90
C VAL A 79 -10.42 -5.54 10.20
N HIS A 80 -9.53 -5.00 9.36
CA HIS A 80 -8.98 -3.67 9.49
C HIS A 80 -9.76 -2.61 8.71
N GLN A 81 -10.83 -3.00 8.02
CA GLN A 81 -11.72 -2.04 7.36
C GLN A 81 -12.37 -1.12 8.41
N GLY A 82 -12.32 0.19 8.16
CA GLY A 82 -12.77 1.24 9.07
C GLY A 82 -11.71 1.65 10.10
N GLU A 83 -10.56 0.99 10.17
CA GLU A 83 -9.48 1.42 11.06
C GLU A 83 -8.76 2.66 10.52
N THR A 84 -8.31 3.50 11.45
CA THR A 84 -7.48 4.66 11.16
C THR A 84 -6.00 4.29 11.19
N LEU A 85 -5.24 4.79 10.21
CA LEU A 85 -3.79 4.76 10.24
C LEU A 85 -3.27 5.84 11.20
N VAL A 86 -2.68 5.43 12.32
CA VAL A 86 -2.22 6.36 13.37
C VAL A 86 -0.71 6.62 13.31
N GLY A 87 0.00 5.94 12.43
CA GLY A 87 1.43 6.18 12.24
C GLY A 87 1.98 5.46 11.02
N ALA A 88 3.07 6.01 10.51
CA ALA A 88 3.88 5.37 9.49
C ALA A 88 5.36 5.67 9.71
N ARG A 89 6.22 4.68 9.47
CA ARG A 89 7.68 4.83 9.64
C ARG A 89 8.45 3.94 8.68
N LEU A 90 9.62 4.40 8.26
CA LEU A 90 10.60 3.57 7.57
C LEU A 90 11.63 3.05 8.58
N GLU A 91 11.83 1.73 8.60
CA GLU A 91 12.89 1.10 9.38
C GLU A 91 14.24 1.21 8.65
N SER A 92 15.34 0.98 9.38
CA SER A 92 16.71 1.10 8.86
C SER A 92 16.98 0.18 7.67
N GLY A 93 16.28 -0.96 7.59
CA GLY A 93 16.33 -1.91 6.48
C GLY A 93 15.62 -1.46 5.20
N GLY A 94 14.85 -0.37 5.23
CA GLY A 94 14.01 0.03 4.10
C GLY A 94 12.54 -0.27 4.31
N ASP A 95 12.21 -1.21 5.20
CA ASP A 95 10.85 -1.64 5.45
C ASP A 95 9.94 -0.48 5.85
N LEU A 96 8.78 -0.41 5.22
CA LEU A 96 7.72 0.50 5.61
C LEU A 96 6.82 -0.19 6.63
N VAL A 97 6.60 0.47 7.76
CA VAL A 97 5.66 0.02 8.78
C VAL A 97 4.53 1.02 8.91
N LEU A 98 3.32 0.53 8.74
CA LEU A 98 2.07 1.24 8.97
C LEU A 98 1.46 0.77 10.29
N LEU A 99 1.11 1.70 11.17
CA LEU A 99 0.52 1.42 12.49
C LEU A 99 -0.97 1.76 12.45
N LEU A 100 -1.80 0.76 12.72
CA LEU A 100 -3.24 0.91 12.79
C LEU A 100 -3.68 1.25 14.22
N ALA A 101 -4.84 1.90 14.37
CA ALA A 101 -5.39 2.32 15.66
C ALA A 101 -5.56 1.17 16.66
N THR A 102 -5.75 -0.07 16.18
CA THR A 102 -5.83 -1.27 17.02
C THR A 102 -4.48 -1.76 17.56
N GLY A 103 -3.37 -1.15 17.13
CA GLY A 103 -2.00 -1.58 17.44
C GLY A 103 -1.47 -2.68 16.52
N ALA A 104 -2.22 -3.05 15.47
CA ALA A 104 -1.70 -3.89 14.40
C ALA A 104 -0.67 -3.11 13.57
N GLU A 105 0.36 -3.82 13.10
CA GLU A 105 1.39 -3.24 12.23
C GLU A 105 1.41 -3.96 10.89
N LEU A 106 1.22 -3.22 9.80
CA LEU A 106 1.44 -3.74 8.47
C LEU A 106 2.87 -3.40 8.04
N LYS A 107 3.69 -4.44 7.86
CA LYS A 107 5.10 -4.32 7.45
C LYS A 107 5.26 -4.68 5.98
N LEU A 108 5.72 -3.72 5.20
CA LEU A 108 6.03 -3.86 3.78
C LEU A 108 7.54 -3.96 3.64
N PHE A 109 8.02 -5.10 3.15
CA PHE A 109 9.45 -5.31 3.00
C PHE A 109 9.94 -4.67 1.71
N VAL A 110 10.99 -3.89 1.88
CA VAL A 110 11.68 -3.25 0.77
C VAL A 110 12.96 -4.04 0.61
N ASP A 111 12.94 -5.01 -0.31
CA ASP A 111 14.14 -5.79 -0.63
C ASP A 111 15.13 -4.88 -1.37
N GLY A 112 16.00 -4.22 -0.61
CA GLY A 112 17.07 -3.39 -1.16
C GLY A 112 18.16 -4.17 -1.90
N GLN A 113 18.03 -5.49 -2.07
CA GLN A 113 18.89 -6.33 -2.93
C GLN A 113 18.21 -6.74 -4.24
N ALA A 114 16.90 -6.50 -4.40
CA ALA A 114 16.22 -6.76 -5.66
C ALA A 114 16.70 -5.74 -6.71
N LEU A 115 17.33 -6.25 -7.76
CA LEU A 115 18.01 -5.45 -8.79
C LEU A 115 17.04 -4.46 -9.47
N ASP A 116 17.54 -3.23 -9.69
CA ASP A 116 16.91 -2.04 -10.28
C ASP A 116 16.38 -2.18 -11.72
N GLU A 117 16.23 -3.38 -12.27
CA GLU A 117 15.66 -3.51 -13.61
C GLU A 117 14.14 -3.34 -13.53
N PRO A 118 13.56 -2.25 -14.11
CA PRO A 118 12.13 -2.12 -14.22
C PRO A 118 11.66 -3.25 -15.12
N ALA A 119 11.15 -4.33 -14.53
CA ALA A 119 10.42 -5.30 -15.30
C ALA A 119 9.28 -4.52 -15.96
N GLU A 120 9.20 -4.57 -17.29
CA GLU A 120 7.99 -4.24 -18.06
C GLU A 120 6.90 -5.26 -17.72
N GLU A 121 6.59 -5.43 -16.45
CA GLU A 121 5.36 -6.07 -16.04
C GLU A 121 4.27 -5.09 -16.45
N SER A 122 3.46 -5.53 -17.42
CA SER A 122 2.28 -4.81 -17.86
C SER A 122 1.27 -4.84 -16.73
N TYR A 123 1.45 -3.96 -15.74
CA TYR A 123 0.53 -3.84 -14.62
C TYR A 123 -0.78 -3.33 -15.20
N SER A 124 -1.83 -4.15 -15.17
CA SER A 124 -3.18 -3.68 -15.42
C SER A 124 -3.56 -2.74 -14.27
N SER A 125 -3.20 -1.47 -14.45
CA SER A 125 -3.68 -0.32 -13.70
C SER A 125 -5.21 -0.22 -13.71
N ASP A 126 -5.85 -0.95 -14.62
CA ASP A 126 -7.30 -0.97 -14.85
C ASP A 126 -8.07 -1.54 -13.66
N TYR A 127 -7.38 -2.21 -12.74
CA TYR A 127 -8.07 -2.88 -11.66
C TYR A 127 -8.74 -1.89 -10.68
N PHE A 128 -8.16 -0.72 -10.35
CA PHE A 128 -8.70 0.11 -9.25
C PHE A 128 -8.46 1.64 -9.30
N LEU A 129 -7.91 2.22 -10.37
CA LEU A 129 -7.45 3.63 -10.34
C LEU A 129 -8.53 4.72 -10.48
N GLU A 130 -9.80 4.40 -10.70
CA GLU A 130 -10.81 5.38 -11.17
C GLU A 130 -11.09 6.57 -10.21
N GLN A 131 -10.53 6.60 -8.98
CA GLN A 131 -10.81 7.65 -7.99
C GLN A 131 -9.64 8.09 -7.11
N ALA A 132 -8.45 7.48 -7.21
CA ALA A 132 -7.33 7.92 -6.36
C ALA A 132 -6.72 9.22 -6.87
N VAL A 133 -6.39 10.14 -5.96
CA VAL A 133 -5.55 11.30 -6.27
C VAL A 133 -4.10 10.85 -6.43
N ASP A 134 -3.64 10.02 -5.48
CA ASP A 134 -2.29 9.47 -5.47
C ASP A 134 -2.34 7.95 -5.25
N THR A 135 -1.51 7.23 -6.01
CA THR A 135 -1.24 5.80 -5.84
C THR A 135 0.23 5.60 -5.52
N PHE A 136 0.49 5.12 -4.31
CA PHE A 136 1.82 4.77 -3.83
C PHE A 136 2.06 3.28 -4.07
N VAL A 137 3.20 2.96 -4.66
CA VAL A 137 3.59 1.57 -4.95
C VAL A 137 4.97 1.29 -4.38
N SER A 138 5.08 0.20 -3.62
CA SER A 138 6.35 -0.39 -3.23
C SER A 138 6.55 -1.69 -4.00
N LEU A 139 7.65 -1.77 -4.76
CA LEU A 139 7.94 -2.90 -5.62
C LEU A 139 9.45 -3.15 -5.63
N ARG A 140 9.87 -4.39 -5.29
CA ARG A 140 11.26 -4.86 -5.44
C ARG A 140 12.33 -3.87 -4.93
N GLY A 141 12.13 -3.31 -3.74
CA GLY A 141 13.10 -2.38 -3.14
C GLY A 141 12.98 -0.92 -3.59
N ALA A 142 12.14 -0.62 -4.57
CA ALA A 142 11.91 0.72 -5.12
C ALA A 142 10.52 1.27 -4.76
N PHE A 143 10.42 2.60 -4.78
CA PHE A 143 9.21 3.35 -4.45
C PHE A 143 8.72 4.15 -5.64
N TYR A 144 7.45 4.04 -5.96
CA TYR A 144 6.84 4.72 -7.09
C TYR A 144 5.61 5.50 -6.67
N LEU A 145 5.37 6.60 -7.37
CA LEU A 145 4.16 7.39 -7.30
C LEU A 145 3.49 7.40 -8.68
N ALA A 146 2.23 6.98 -8.73
CA ALA A 146 1.34 7.31 -9.82
C ALA A 146 0.37 8.39 -9.34
N LYS A 147 0.41 9.55 -9.99
CA LYS A 147 -0.64 10.56 -9.81
C LYS A 147 -1.69 10.31 -10.86
N THR A 148 -2.95 10.29 -10.46
CA THR A 148 -4.03 10.36 -11.44
C THR A 148 -4.10 11.82 -11.86
N GLU A 149 -3.81 12.11 -13.13
CA GLU A 149 -4.15 13.44 -13.64
C GLU A 149 -5.66 13.61 -13.49
N PRO A 150 -6.14 14.71 -12.89
CA PRO A 150 -7.57 14.97 -12.89
C PRO A 150 -8.01 14.97 -14.37
N SER A 151 -8.91 14.04 -14.72
CA SER A 151 -9.50 13.98 -16.05
C SER A 151 -9.97 15.39 -16.40
N ALA A 152 -9.29 16.02 -17.33
CA ALA A 152 -9.66 17.31 -17.87
C ALA A 152 -10.80 17.12 -18.88
N ASP A 153 -11.84 16.36 -18.54
CA ASP A 153 -13.05 16.22 -19.34
C ASP A 153 -14.21 15.75 -18.47
N ASN A 154 -14.99 16.73 -18.02
CA ASN A 154 -16.46 16.67 -18.03
C ASN A 154 -17.00 18.09 -17.81
N ASN A 155 -16.70 18.98 -18.76
CA ASN A 155 -17.55 20.12 -19.02
C ASN A 155 -18.63 19.69 -20.01
N VAL A 156 -19.83 19.48 -19.45
CA VAL A 156 -21.17 19.62 -20.07
C VAL A 156 -21.56 18.64 -21.17
#